data_AF-A0A7J3MYG3-F1
#
_entry.id   AF-A0A7J3MYG3-F1
#
_cell.length_a   1.000
_cell.length_b   1.000
_cell.length_c   1.000
_cell.angle_alpha   90.00
_cell.angle_beta   90.00
_cell.angle_gamma   90.00
#
_symmetry.space_group_name_H-M   'P 1'
#
loop_
_entity.id
_entity.type
_entity.pdbx_description
1 polymer ?
#
loop_
_entity_poly.entity_id
_entity_poly.type
_entity_poly.pdbx_seq_one_letter_code
_entity_poly.pdbx_strand_id
1 'polypeptide(L)'
;MVQGLEEDEKKVLDYFLQNVSVGTIISIRELKALYKVDDPRSVIRKLIDKGLIEQGYGCYNLSKPLREALFMLIVSPSKKA
;
A
#
# COMPACT_ATOMS: atom_id res chain seq x y z
N MET A 1 3.76 12.43 -5.27
CA MET A 1 2.43 12.37 -4.64
C MET A 1 1.45 11.82 -5.66
N VAL A 2 0.79 10.70 -5.36
CA VAL A 2 -0.34 10.22 -6.18
C VAL A 2 -1.49 11.23 -5.98
N GLN A 3 -1.87 11.94 -7.04
CA GLN A 3 -3.00 12.88 -6.98
C GLN A 3 -4.33 12.11 -6.87
N GLY A 4 -5.32 12.68 -6.19
CA GLY A 4 -6.66 12.07 -6.07
C GLY A 4 -6.86 11.06 -4.94
N LEU A 5 -5.94 10.99 -3.96
CA LEU A 5 -6.13 10.21 -2.73
C LEU A 5 -6.57 11.09 -1.55
N GLU A 6 -7.53 10.59 -0.78
CA GLU A 6 -7.91 11.14 0.53
C GLU A 6 -6.79 10.94 1.55
N GLU A 7 -6.84 11.65 2.70
CA GLU A 7 -5.79 11.55 3.72
C GLU A 7 -5.56 10.12 4.22
N ASP A 8 -6.63 9.40 4.56
CA ASP A 8 -6.49 8.04 5.07
C ASP A 8 -6.03 7.07 3.99
N GLU A 9 -6.41 7.28 2.73
CA GLU A 9 -5.90 6.50 1.60
C GLU A 9 -4.38 6.69 1.43
N LYS A 10 -3.88 7.92 1.63
CA LYS A 10 -2.43 8.17 1.62
C LYS A 10 -1.71 7.44 2.76
N LYS A 11 -2.26 7.47 3.97
CA LYS A 11 -1.68 6.76 5.12
C LYS A 11 -1.62 5.25 4.89
N VAL A 12 -2.71 4.67 4.38
CA VAL A 12 -2.77 3.23 4.09
C VAL A 12 -1.81 2.87 2.96
N LEU A 13 -1.75 3.68 1.89
CA LEU A 13 -0.82 3.43 0.80
C LEU A 13 0.65 3.52 1.27
N ASP A 14 0.99 4.52 2.08
CA ASP A 14 2.33 4.66 2.65
C ASP A 14 2.74 3.45 3.50
N TYR A 15 1.81 2.97 4.35
CA TYR A 15 2.00 1.73 5.10
C TYR A 15 2.32 0.53 4.19
N PHE A 16 1.60 0.36 3.08
CA PHE A 16 1.86 -0.75 2.14
C PHE A 16 3.10 -0.52 1.25
N LEU A 17 3.51 0.72 0.99
CA LEU A 17 4.79 0.99 0.31
C LEU A 17 5.98 0.55 1.16
N GLN A 18 5.87 0.68 2.49
CA GLN A 18 6.93 0.28 3.42
C GLN A 18 6.94 -1.23 3.67
N ASN A 19 5.76 -1.86 3.79
CA ASN A 19 5.65 -3.26 4.21
C ASN A 19 5.41 -4.25 3.06
N VAL A 20 4.96 -3.77 1.90
CA VAL A 20 4.70 -4.51 0.64
C VAL A 20 3.63 -5.61 0.72
N SER A 21 3.65 -6.48 1.72
CA SER A 21 2.72 -7.60 1.91
C SER A 21 2.51 -7.83 3.40
N VAL A 22 1.27 -7.70 3.87
CA VAL A 22 0.94 -7.87 5.29
C VAL A 22 -0.32 -8.71 5.48
N GLY A 23 -0.32 -9.54 6.53
CA GLY A 23 -1.50 -10.29 6.94
C GLY A 23 -2.70 -9.39 7.23
N THR A 24 -3.90 -9.83 6.84
CA THR A 24 -5.14 -9.04 6.97
C THR A 24 -5.40 -8.60 8.41
N ILE A 25 -5.20 -9.48 9.39
CA ILE A 25 -5.48 -9.14 10.80
C ILE A 25 -4.50 -8.06 11.31
N ILE A 26 -3.21 -8.22 10.98
CA ILE A 26 -2.14 -7.33 11.44
C ILE A 26 -2.29 -5.95 10.81
N SER A 27 -2.47 -5.88 9.49
CA SER A 27 -2.66 -4.61 8.77
C SER A 27 -3.82 -3.79 9.31
N ILE A 28 -4.99 -4.40 9.53
CA ILE A 28 -6.15 -3.69 10.12
C ILE A 28 -5.83 -3.18 11.52
N ARG A 29 -5.18 -3.98 12.36
CA ARG A 29 -4.82 -3.59 13.74
C ARG A 29 -3.83 -2.43 13.76
N GLU A 30 -2.78 -2.50 12.96
CA GLU A 30 -1.73 -1.48 12.90
C GLU A 30 -2.25 -0.16 12.29
N LEU A 31 -3.00 -0.24 11.20
CA LEU A 31 -3.58 0.95 10.57
C LEU A 31 -4.53 1.70 11.52
N LYS A 32 -5.31 0.97 12.33
CA LYS A 32 -6.18 1.58 13.34
C LYS A 32 -5.39 2.14 14.53
N ALA A 33 -4.46 1.35 15.09
CA ALA A 33 -3.77 1.71 16.33
C ALA A 33 -2.67 2.77 16.13
N LEU A 34 -1.89 2.66 15.05
CA LEU A 34 -0.69 3.45 14.79
C LEU A 34 -0.96 4.59 13.81
N TYR A 35 -1.65 4.30 12.71
CA TYR A 35 -1.93 5.28 11.64
C TYR A 35 -3.24 6.06 11.85
N LYS A 36 -4.01 5.71 12.90
CA LYS A 36 -5.27 6.37 13.29
C LYS A 36 -6.31 6.43 12.14
N VAL A 37 -6.33 5.39 11.30
CA VAL A 37 -7.37 5.21 10.28
C VAL A 37 -8.58 4.56 10.95
N ASP A 38 -9.73 5.24 10.95
CA ASP A 38 -10.89 4.79 11.73
C ASP A 38 -11.50 3.48 11.17
N ASP A 39 -11.68 3.41 9.85
CA ASP A 39 -12.10 2.20 9.13
C ASP A 39 -11.07 1.77 8.07
N PRO A 40 -10.02 1.03 8.48
CA PRO A 40 -9.00 0.57 7.54
C PRO A 40 -9.54 -0.37 6.47
N ARG A 41 -10.63 -1.13 6.75
CA ARG A 41 -11.19 -2.08 5.78
C ARG A 41 -11.80 -1.35 4.59
N SER A 42 -12.58 -0.30 4.86
CA SER A 42 -13.18 0.54 3.83
C SER A 42 -12.10 1.22 2.98
N VAL A 43 -11.08 1.80 3.63
CA VAL A 43 -9.98 2.48 2.92
C VAL A 43 -9.16 1.50 2.07
N ILE A 44 -8.82 0.32 2.59
CA ILE A 44 -8.14 -0.73 1.81
C ILE A 44 -8.98 -1.13 0.60
N ARG A 45 -10.30 -1.28 0.75
CA ARG A 45 -11.19 -1.62 -0.36
C ARG A 45 -11.16 -0.55 -1.46
N LYS A 46 -11.24 0.73 -1.10
CA LYS A 46 -11.09 1.84 -2.06
C LYS A 46 -9.76 1.77 -2.82
N LEU A 47 -8.66 1.43 -2.13
CA LEU A 47 -7.33 1.29 -2.74
C LEU A 47 -7.20 0.03 -3.62
N ILE A 48 -7.93 -1.05 -3.30
CA ILE A 48 -8.07 -2.21 -4.18
C ILE A 48 -8.83 -1.83 -5.45
N ASP A 49 -9.95 -1.11 -5.32
CA ASP A 49 -10.74 -0.66 -6.46
C ASP A 49 -9.93 0.29 -7.38
N LYS A 50 -8.97 1.03 -6.81
CA LYS A 50 -8.00 1.88 -7.52
C LYS A 50 -6.79 1.12 -8.10
N GLY A 51 -6.67 -0.19 -7.85
CA GLY A 51 -5.55 -1.01 -8.33
C GLY A 51 -4.21 -0.75 -7.63
N LEU A 52 -4.23 -0.13 -6.45
CA LEU A 52 -3.03 0.20 -5.67
C LEU A 52 -2.69 -0.89 -4.65
N ILE A 53 -3.70 -1.66 -4.23
CA ILE A 53 -3.57 -2.80 -3.31
C ILE A 53 -4.23 -4.03 -3.96
N GLU A 54 -3.69 -5.21 -3.68
CA GLU A 54 -4.23 -6.52 -4.08
C GLU A 54 -4.60 -7.34 -2.84
N GLN A 55 -5.74 -8.03 -2.89
CA GLN A 55 -6.13 -8.99 -1.85
C GLN A 55 -5.65 -10.39 -2.22
N GLY A 56 -4.86 -11.00 -1.33
CA GLY A 56 -4.49 -12.42 -1.37
C GLY A 56 -5.27 -13.24 -0.34
N TYR A 57 -4.92 -14.52 -0.19
CA TYR A 57 -5.50 -15.36 0.85
C TYR A 57 -4.91 -14.99 2.22
N GLY A 58 -5.68 -14.25 3.01
CA GLY A 58 -5.27 -13.83 4.37
C GLY A 58 -4.25 -12.68 4.42
N CYS A 59 -3.95 -12.04 3.29
CA CYS A 59 -3.05 -10.88 3.22
C CYS A 59 -3.53 -9.79 2.25
N TYR A 60 -3.01 -8.59 2.46
CA TYR A 60 -3.08 -7.49 1.50
C TYR A 60 -1.67 -7.18 1.02
N ASN A 61 -1.55 -6.85 -0.27
CA ASN A 61 -0.28 -6.60 -0.92
C ASN A 61 -0.35 -5.25 -1.64
N LEU A 62 0.77 -4.54 -1.71
CA LEU A 62 0.94 -3.50 -2.71
C LEU A 62 0.77 -4.14 -4.10
N SER A 63 0.09 -3.45 -5.02
CA SER A 63 -0.20 -4.05 -6.33
C SER A 63 1.08 -4.41 -7.08
N LYS A 64 1.01 -5.48 -7.89
CA LYS A 64 2.16 -5.98 -8.66
C LYS A 64 2.82 -4.88 -9.51
N PRO A 65 2.10 -4.01 -10.24
CA PRO A 65 2.73 -2.93 -11.01
C PRO A 65 3.54 -1.96 -10.15
N LEU A 66 3.06 -1.66 -8.94
CA LEU A 66 3.77 -0.78 -8.00
C LEU A 66 5.00 -1.49 -7.40
N ARG A 67 4.91 -2.78 -7.10
CA ARG A 67 6.06 -3.58 -6.64
C ARG A 67 7.16 -3.64 -7.70
N GLU A 68 6.78 -3.84 -8.96
CA GLU A 68 7.73 -3.83 -10.09
C GLU A 68 8.36 -2.44 -10.28
N ALA A 69 7.56 -1.37 -10.24
CA ALA A 69 8.08 -0.01 -10.31
C ALA A 69 9.06 0.31 -9.16
N LEU A 70 8.73 -0.09 -7.94
CA LEU A 70 9.60 0.08 -6.77
C LEU A 70 10.91 -0.71 -6.93
N PHE A 71 10.83 -1.95 -7.39
CA PHE A 71 12.02 -2.77 -7.69
C PHE A 71 12.90 -2.09 -8.75
N MET A 72 12.32 -1.59 -9.84
CA MET A 72 13.06 -0.91 -10.90
C MET A 72 13.73 0.37 -10.39
N LEU A 73 13.10 1.12 -9.48
CA LEU A 73 13.70 2.33 -8.88
C LEU A 73 14.88 2.02 -7.95
N ILE A 74 14.82 0.90 -7.21
CA ILE A 74 15.85 0.54 -6.22
C ILE A 74 17.02 -0.21 -6.88
N VAL A 75 16.75 -1.06 -7.87
CA VAL A 75 17.73 -1.98 -8.44
C VAL A 75 18.34 -1.47 -9.75
N SER A 76 17.73 -0.47 -10.42
CA SER A 76 18.37 0.10 -11.61
C SER A 76 19.67 0.79 -11.22
N PRO A 77 20.83 0.38 -11.76
CA PRO A 77 22.03 1.18 -11.64
C PRO A 77 21.72 2.54 -12.25
N SER A 78 21.98 3.63 -11.51
CA SER A 78 21.93 4.99 -12.07
C SER A 78 22.62 4.94 -13.42
N LYS A 79 21.88 5.18 -14.51
CA LYS A 79 22.49 5.45 -15.81
C LYS A 79 23.39 6.66 -15.58
N LYS A 80 24.69 6.41 -15.33
CA LYS A 80 25.72 7.45 -15.41
C LYS A 80 25.65 7.94 -16.85
N ALA A 81 25.08 9.14 -17.00
CA ALA A 81 25.29 9.96 -18.18
C ALA A 81 26.77 10.33 -18.28
#